data_AF-A0A914KQ38-F1
#
_entry.id   AF-A0A914KQ38-F1
#
_cell.length_a   1.000
_cell.length_b   1.000
_cell.length_c   1.000
_cell.angle_alpha   90.00
_cell.angle_beta   90.00
_cell.angle_gamma   90.00
#
_symmetry.space_group_name_H-M   'P 1'
#
loop_
_entity.id
_entity.type
_entity.pdbx_description
1 polymer ?
#
loop_
_entity_poly.entity_id
_entity_poly.type
_entity_poly.pdbx_seq_one_letter_code
_entity_poly.pdbx_strand_id
1 'polypeptide(L)'
;MPKMTTPVKSPKEAKIPLPHELNELSTHGTTVWKRNERERIRVRQVNDGYTRLKNTLPLTENDRRLSKVDTLRLAIAYIHHLENLINEGVNHLIECQCFNYVMGECSSAENTPPPN
;
A
#
# COMPACT_ATOMS: atom_id res chain seq x y z
N MET A 1 -3.53 -1.69 -61.42
CA MET A 1 -4.48 -1.34 -60.36
C MET A 1 -3.69 -0.91 -59.13
N PRO A 2 -3.59 0.40 -58.83
CA PRO A 2 -2.90 0.88 -57.64
C PRO A 2 -3.72 0.59 -56.37
N LYS A 3 -3.08 0.03 -55.34
CA LYS A 3 -3.70 -0.26 -54.04
C LYS A 3 -3.98 1.05 -53.31
N MET A 4 -5.24 1.28 -52.91
CA MET A 4 -5.60 2.38 -52.03
C MET A 4 -5.12 2.06 -50.60
N THR A 5 -4.11 2.78 -50.13
CA THR A 5 -3.72 2.80 -48.72
C THR A 5 -4.76 3.60 -47.94
N THR A 6 -5.47 2.93 -47.03
CA THR A 6 -6.35 3.59 -46.06
C THR A 6 -5.51 4.40 -45.06
N PRO A 7 -5.90 5.64 -44.70
CA PRO A 7 -5.17 6.41 -43.69
C PRO A 7 -5.30 5.74 -42.32
N VAL A 8 -4.16 5.39 -41.71
CA VAL A 8 -4.09 4.97 -40.31
C VAL A 8 -4.45 6.19 -39.46
N LYS A 9 -5.58 6.13 -38.74
CA LYS A 9 -5.90 7.13 -37.72
C LYS A 9 -4.88 7.01 -36.60
N SER A 10 -4.00 8.00 -36.48
CA SER A 10 -3.07 8.12 -35.36
C SER A 10 -3.84 8.05 -34.03
N PRO A 11 -3.34 7.32 -33.02
CA PRO A 11 -3.94 7.33 -31.69
C PRO A 11 -4.05 8.78 -31.20
N LYS A 12 -5.24 9.16 -30.72
CA LYS A 12 -5.42 10.47 -30.09
C LYS A 12 -4.46 10.52 -28.88
N GLU A 13 -3.42 11.34 -28.97
CA GLU A 13 -2.49 11.55 -27.85
C GLU A 13 -3.30 11.89 -26.60
N ALA A 14 -3.07 11.13 -25.53
CA ALA A 14 -3.60 11.45 -24.22
C ALA A 14 -2.84 12.67 -23.69
N LYS A 15 -3.30 13.86 -24.06
CA LYS A 15 -2.75 15.12 -23.55
C LYS A 15 -3.22 15.27 -22.12
N ILE A 16 -2.28 15.24 -21.17
CA ILE A 16 -2.54 15.58 -19.77
C ILE A 16 -2.82 17.09 -19.76
N PRO A 17 -4.05 17.55 -19.48
CA PRO A 17 -4.37 18.97 -19.55
C PRO A 17 -3.53 19.75 -18.53
N LEU A 18 -2.97 20.87 -18.98
CA LEU A 18 -2.19 21.73 -18.09
C LEU A 18 -3.13 22.38 -17.04
N PRO A 19 -2.64 22.71 -15.83
CA PRO A 19 -3.49 23.23 -14.74
C PRO A 19 -4.36 24.44 -15.13
N HIS A 20 -3.92 25.27 -16.07
CA HIS A 20 -4.67 26.42 -16.59
C HIS A 20 -5.85 26.00 -17.50
N GLU A 21 -5.74 24.88 -18.22
CA GLU A 21 -6.77 24.37 -19.14
C GLU A 21 -7.91 23.65 -18.40
N LEU A 22 -7.74 23.34 -17.11
CA LEU A 22 -8.77 22.72 -16.27
C LEU A 22 -9.94 23.67 -15.98
N ASN A 23 -9.75 24.99 -16.11
CA ASN A 23 -10.77 25.98 -15.83
C ASN A 23 -11.79 26.12 -16.98
N GLU A 24 -11.38 25.87 -18.23
CA GLU A 24 -12.24 26.03 -19.42
C GLU A 24 -12.88 24.72 -19.90
N LEU A 25 -12.37 23.55 -19.49
CA LEU A 25 -12.84 22.25 -19.97
C LEU A 25 -13.99 21.66 -19.15
N SER A 26 -15.11 22.39 -19.08
CA SER A 26 -16.44 21.92 -18.66
C SER A 26 -16.57 21.35 -17.22
N THR A 27 -17.74 21.58 -16.64
CA THR A 27 -18.26 21.11 -15.35
C THR A 27 -17.94 19.63 -14.99
N HIS A 28 -17.56 18.80 -15.95
CA HIS A 28 -17.25 17.38 -15.77
C HIS A 28 -15.77 17.10 -15.40
N GLY A 29 -14.81 17.86 -15.94
CA GLY A 29 -13.37 17.66 -15.65
C GLY A 29 -12.99 18.09 -14.22
N THR A 30 -13.54 19.22 -13.77
CA THR A 30 -13.33 19.75 -12.41
C THR A 30 -13.94 18.85 -11.34
N THR A 31 -15.07 18.19 -11.62
CA THR A 31 -15.72 17.30 -10.65
C THR A 31 -15.01 15.95 -10.51
N VAL A 32 -14.45 15.40 -11.59
CA VAL A 32 -13.59 14.20 -11.54
C VAL A 32 -12.29 14.53 -10.82
N TRP A 33 -11.63 15.65 -11.14
CA TRP A 33 -10.43 16.10 -10.43
C TRP A 33 -10.68 16.29 -8.93
N LYS A 34 -11.76 17.00 -8.55
CA LYS A 34 -12.16 17.16 -7.14
C LYS A 34 -12.44 15.83 -6.45
N ARG A 35 -13.04 14.85 -7.14
CA ARG A 35 -13.26 13.49 -6.61
C ARG A 35 -11.93 12.77 -6.37
N ASN A 36 -11.04 12.79 -7.35
CA ASN A 36 -9.73 12.16 -7.27
C ASN A 36 -8.88 12.78 -6.17
N GLU A 37 -8.92 14.10 -6.02
CA GLU A 37 -8.19 14.80 -4.96
C GLU A 37 -8.69 14.40 -3.57
N ARG A 38 -10.02 14.34 -3.38
CA ARG A 38 -10.58 13.81 -2.13
C ARG A 38 -10.14 12.38 -1.85
N GLU A 39 -10.10 11.54 -2.87
CA GLU A 39 -9.66 10.15 -2.72
C GLU A 39 -8.17 10.07 -2.35
N ARG A 40 -7.30 10.91 -2.95
CA ARG A 40 -5.90 11.02 -2.56
C ARG A 40 -5.76 11.41 -1.08
N ILE A 41 -6.53 12.41 -0.61
CA ILE A 41 -6.53 12.83 0.80
C ILE A 41 -6.98 11.70 1.72
N ARG A 42 -8.08 11.01 1.37
CA ARG A 42 -8.60 9.88 2.14
C ARG A 42 -7.56 8.76 2.27
N VAL A 43 -6.93 8.39 1.15
CA VAL A 43 -5.87 7.37 1.12
C VAL A 43 -4.65 7.80 1.92
N ARG A 44 -4.25 9.08 1.84
CA ARG A 44 -3.17 9.63 2.66
C ARG A 44 -3.46 9.47 4.15
N GLN A 45 -4.66 9.84 4.61
CA GLN A 45 -5.05 9.68 6.02
C GLN A 45 -4.98 8.23 6.49
N VAL A 46 -5.40 7.27 5.65
CA VAL A 46 -5.29 5.83 5.95
C VAL A 46 -3.82 5.41 6.05
N ASN A 47 -2.98 5.84 5.12
CA ASN A 47 -1.55 5.51 5.11
C ASN A 47 -0.80 6.13 6.31
N ASP A 48 -1.19 7.33 6.74
CA ASP A 48 -0.67 7.98 7.93
C ASP A 48 -1.03 7.17 9.19
N GLY A 49 -2.27 6.67 9.27
CA GLY A 49 -2.70 5.73 10.32
C GLY A 49 -1.88 4.43 10.32
N TYR A 50 -1.59 3.89 9.13
CA TYR A 50 -0.75 2.71 8.96
C TYR A 50 0.69 2.90 9.44
N THR A 51 1.25 4.07 9.15
CA THR A 51 2.60 4.44 9.59
C THR A 51 2.66 4.55 11.11
N ARG A 52 1.66 5.19 11.71
CA ARG A 52 1.55 5.28 13.18
C ARG A 52 1.45 3.90 13.81
N LEU A 53 0.60 3.03 13.26
CA LEU A 53 0.50 1.65 13.73
C LEU A 53 1.86 0.95 13.65
N LYS A 54 2.55 1.04 12.52
CA LYS A 54 3.88 0.42 12.33
C LYS A 54 4.88 0.88 13.38
N ASN A 55 4.91 2.17 13.71
CA ASN A 55 5.85 2.74 14.68
C ASN A 55 5.58 2.30 16.13
N THR A 56 4.37 1.83 16.44
CA THR A 56 4.04 1.31 17.78
C THR A 56 4.37 -0.17 17.97
N LEU A 57 4.70 -0.89 16.90
CA LEU A 57 4.96 -2.32 16.95
C LEU A 57 6.41 -2.60 17.36
N PRO A 58 6.66 -3.70 18.09
CA PRO A 58 7.99 -4.07 18.56
C PRO A 58 8.85 -4.60 17.39
N LEU A 59 9.40 -3.68 16.58
CA LEU A 59 10.32 -3.97 15.48
C LEU A 59 11.70 -3.43 15.78
N THR A 60 12.74 -4.17 15.41
CA THR A 60 14.10 -3.62 15.32
C THR A 60 14.17 -2.68 14.11
N GLU A 61 14.71 -1.48 14.34
CA GLU A 61 14.76 -0.35 13.37
C GLU A 61 15.34 -0.69 12.00
N ASN A 62 16.06 -1.81 11.85
CA ASN A 62 16.97 -2.00 10.73
C ASN A 62 16.57 -2.95 9.61
N ASP A 63 15.51 -3.78 9.68
CA ASP A 63 15.34 -4.75 8.58
C ASP A 63 13.97 -5.35 8.31
N ARG A 64 12.87 -4.61 8.49
CA ARG A 64 11.61 -5.09 7.92
C ARG A 64 10.73 -4.01 7.29
N ARG A 65 10.72 -4.05 5.95
CA ARG A 65 9.63 -3.51 5.15
C ARG A 65 8.39 -4.39 5.37
N LEU A 66 7.69 -4.20 6.48
CA LEU A 66 6.40 -4.85 6.70
C LEU A 66 5.41 -4.46 5.60
N SER A 67 4.78 -5.47 5.00
CA SER A 67 3.64 -5.23 4.13
C SER A 67 2.44 -4.73 4.95
N LYS A 68 1.41 -4.21 4.26
CA LYS A 68 0.18 -3.81 4.94
C LYS A 68 -0.39 -4.96 5.77
N VAL A 69 -0.48 -6.15 5.18
CA VAL A 69 -1.04 -7.33 5.85
C VAL A 69 -0.19 -7.74 7.05
N ASP A 70 1.14 -7.70 6.92
CA ASP A 70 2.04 -8.09 8.02
C ASP A 70 1.96 -7.12 9.19
N THR A 71 1.82 -5.82 8.95
CA THR A 71 1.60 -4.84 10.03
C THR A 71 0.32 -5.16 10.81
N LEU A 72 -0.78 -5.56 10.13
CA LEU A 72 -2.03 -5.90 10.83
C LEU A 72 -1.89 -7.20 11.63
N ARG A 73 -1.25 -8.22 11.03
CA ARG A 73 -0.98 -9.49 11.71
C ARG A 73 -0.11 -9.26 12.95
N LEU A 74 0.91 -8.42 12.84
CA LEU A 74 1.79 -8.07 13.95
C LEU A 74 1.07 -7.26 15.02
N ALA A 75 0.17 -6.36 14.64
CA ALA A 75 -0.65 -5.61 15.61
C ALA A 75 -1.56 -6.51 16.43
N ILE A 76 -2.24 -7.47 15.78
CA ILE A 76 -3.09 -8.46 16.47
C ILE A 76 -2.24 -9.30 17.43
N ALA A 77 -1.11 -9.81 16.95
CA ALA A 77 -0.18 -10.58 17.77
C ALA A 77 0.35 -9.78 18.96
N TYR A 78 0.61 -8.48 18.77
CA TYR A 78 1.11 -7.61 19.84
C TYR A 78 0.04 -7.35 20.90
N ILE A 79 -1.21 -7.12 20.52
CA ILE A 79 -2.31 -6.97 21.49
C ILE A 79 -2.42 -8.23 22.36
N HIS A 80 -2.47 -9.41 21.76
CA HIS A 80 -2.53 -10.68 22.51
C HIS A 80 -1.29 -10.91 23.37
N HIS A 81 -0.12 -10.53 22.88
CA HIS A 81 1.10 -10.59 23.67
C HIS A 81 1.00 -9.73 24.94
N LEU A 82 0.49 -8.50 24.82
CA LEU A 82 0.30 -7.60 25.96
C LEU A 82 -0.79 -8.10 26.91
N GLU A 83 -1.88 -8.67 26.40
CA GLU A 83 -2.94 -9.29 27.22
C GLU A 83 -2.38 -10.45 28.05
N ASN A 84 -1.63 -11.36 27.43
CA ASN A 84 -1.02 -12.49 28.13
C ASN A 84 0.05 -12.02 29.12
N LEU A 85 0.81 -10.98 28.78
CA LEU A 85 1.79 -10.39 29.70
C LEU A 85 1.11 -9.87 30.98
N ILE A 86 -0.08 -9.28 30.87
CA ILE A 86 -0.85 -8.79 32.02
C ILE A 86 -1.43 -9.96 32.84
N ASN A 87 -1.90 -11.02 32.19
CA ASN A 87 -2.59 -12.13 32.86
C ASN A 87 -1.64 -13.18 33.45
N GLU A 88 -0.57 -13.53 32.74
CA GLU A 88 0.36 -14.62 33.07
C GLU A 88 1.68 -14.09 33.65
N GLY A 89 1.94 -12.79 33.53
CA GLY A 89 3.10 -12.12 34.10
C GLY A 89 4.42 -12.61 33.54
N VAL A 90 5.37 -12.93 34.43
CA VAL A 90 6.76 -13.25 34.08
C VAL A 90 6.88 -14.56 33.28
N ASN A 91 5.94 -15.49 33.42
CA ASN A 91 5.96 -16.77 32.71
C ASN A 91 5.88 -16.58 31.19
N HIS A 92 5.03 -15.64 30.75
CA HIS A 92 4.91 -15.30 29.34
C HIS A 92 6.19 -14.66 28.79
N LEU A 93 6.91 -13.83 29.57
CA LEU A 93 8.16 -13.22 29.11
C LEU A 93 9.26 -14.25 28.78
N ILE A 94 9.26 -15.40 29.45
CA ILE A 94 10.31 -16.42 29.33
C ILE A 94 9.99 -17.41 28.19
N GLU A 95 8.73 -17.70 27.93
CA GLU A 95 8.28 -18.72 26.97
C GLU A 95 7.45 -18.17 25.78
N CYS A 96 7.37 -16.84 25.59
CA CYS A 96 6.52 -16.22 24.58
C CYS A 96 6.85 -16.66 23.14
N GLN A 97 5.82 -17.16 22.43
CA GLN A 97 5.87 -17.49 21.00
C GLN A 97 4.94 -16.63 20.13
N CYS A 98 4.35 -15.56 20.68
CA CYS A 98 3.34 -14.74 20.00
C CYS A 98 3.77 -14.16 18.64
N PHE A 99 5.07 -13.98 18.43
CA PHE A 99 5.62 -13.35 17.22
C PHE A 99 6.22 -14.34 16.22
N ASN A 100 6.31 -15.63 16.55
CA ASN A 100 6.99 -16.64 15.73
C ASN A 100 6.33 -16.81 14.35
N TYR A 101 4.99 -16.79 14.30
CA TYR A 101 4.25 -16.88 13.05
C TYR A 101 4.35 -15.63 12.17
N VAL A 102 4.56 -14.46 12.78
CA VAL A 102 4.56 -13.18 12.06
C VAL A 102 5.93 -12.87 11.44
N MET A 103 7.01 -13.37 12.04
CA MET A 103 8.39 -13.14 11.58
C MET A 103 8.92 -14.20 10.59
N GLY A 104 8.23 -15.34 10.45
CA GLY A 104 8.71 -16.52 9.70
C GLY A 104 8.57 -16.51 8.17
N GLU A 105 7.92 -15.53 7.54
CA GLU A 105 7.57 -15.59 6.09
C GLU A 105 8.04 -14.37 5.27
N CYS A 106 9.28 -13.88 5.47
CA CYS A 106 9.83 -12.75 4.70
C CYS A 106 11.09 -13.05 3.87
N SER A 107 11.43 -14.32 3.65
CA SER A 107 12.46 -14.69 2.67
C SER A 107 11.84 -15.57 1.60
N SER A 108 12.21 -15.30 0.35
CA SER A 108 11.83 -16.05 -0.86
C SER A 108 10.52 -15.65 -1.54
N ALA A 109 10.44 -14.40 -2.00
CA ALA A 109 9.83 -14.16 -3.31
C ALA A 109 10.96 -13.78 -4.28
N GLU A 110 11.69 -14.79 -4.77
CA GLU A 110 12.54 -14.64 -5.95
C GLU A 110 11.63 -14.24 -7.12
N ASN A 111 11.74 -12.99 -7.56
CA ASN A 111 11.24 -12.56 -8.85
C ASN A 111 12.22 -13.07 -9.92
N THR A 112 12.17 -14.37 -10.22
CA THR A 112 12.79 -14.90 -11.45
C THR A 112 11.80 -14.73 -12.60
N PRO A 113 12.13 -13.95 -13.65
CA PRO A 113 11.28 -13.90 -14.84
C PRO A 113 11.26 -15.27 -15.51
N PRO A 114 10.12 -15.70 -16.10
CA PRO A 114 10.05 -16.97 -16.80
C PRO A 114 11.05 -16.97 -17.96
N PRO A 115 11.77 -18.10 -18.18
CA PRO A 115 12.65 -18.22 -19.34
C PRO A 115 11.82 -18.15 -20.61
N ASN A 116 12.31 -17.37 -21.58
CA ASN A 116 11.85 -17.36 -22.96
C ASN A 116 12.46 -18.57 -23.69
#